data_AF-A0AAV9F1Q5-F1
#
_entry.id   AF-A0AAV9F1Q5-F1
#
_cell.length_a   1.000
_cell.length_b   1.000
_cell.length_c   1.000
_cell.angle_alpha   90.00
_cell.angle_beta   90.00
_cell.angle_gamma   90.00
#
_symmetry.space_group_name_H-M   'P 1'
#
loop_
_entity.id
_entity.type
_entity.pdbx_description
1 polymer ?
#
loop_
_entity_poly.entity_id
_entity_poly.type
_entity_poly.pdbx_seq_one_letter_code
_entity_poly.pdbx_strand_id
1 'polypeptide(L)'
;MAGVGFNTLTLVAAVAAAVVAALLHFNPPFLPLRRAPPADLVITNATIHTSDPSLPSAEAMAVRDDRIVGIGSHASIQGFVGRGTRVLDVGGKIVVPGFIDSHVHLISGDGATARVALRSVRSRDEFIRKVKEALKDAQKGDWILGGGWNNDVWGGDLPVACWIDDITPNNPVQGITESLAVTDGWSYGTG
;
A
#
# COMPACT_ATOMS: atom_id res chain seq x y z
N MET A 1 -56.67 -58.16 -50.57
CA MET A 1 -55.73 -57.03 -50.32
C MET A 1 -56.37 -56.13 -49.28
N ALA A 2 -55.92 -56.18 -48.02
CA ALA A 2 -56.46 -55.37 -46.93
C ALA A 2 -55.43 -54.29 -46.58
N GLY A 3 -55.84 -53.02 -46.70
CA GLY A 3 -55.00 -51.86 -46.38
C GLY A 3 -55.01 -51.58 -44.88
N VAL A 4 -53.82 -51.52 -44.28
CA VAL A 4 -53.63 -51.11 -42.88
C VAL A 4 -53.48 -49.59 -42.88
N GLY A 5 -54.51 -48.88 -42.41
CA GLY A 5 -54.48 -47.43 -42.20
C GLY A 5 -53.87 -47.10 -40.84
N PHE A 6 -52.70 -46.45 -40.83
CA PHE A 6 -52.11 -45.89 -39.61
C PHE A 6 -52.81 -44.58 -39.25
N ASN A 7 -53.42 -44.54 -38.07
CA ASN A 7 -54.17 -43.38 -37.58
C ASN A 7 -53.20 -42.40 -36.91
N THR A 8 -53.09 -41.18 -37.46
CA THR A 8 -52.15 -40.12 -37.02
C THR A 8 -52.32 -39.70 -35.56
N LEU A 9 -53.48 -39.95 -34.95
CA LEU A 9 -53.76 -39.67 -33.53
C LEU A 9 -52.98 -40.56 -32.55
N THR A 10 -52.64 -41.79 -32.92
CA THR A 10 -51.94 -42.73 -32.02
C THR A 10 -50.45 -42.39 -31.89
N LEU A 11 -49.87 -41.74 -32.91
CA LEU A 11 -48.46 -41.34 -32.92
C LEU A 11 -48.20 -40.13 -32.00
N VAL A 12 -49.13 -39.17 -31.95
CA VAL A 12 -48.97 -37.93 -31.16
C VAL A 12 -49.05 -38.20 -29.65
N ALA A 13 -49.94 -39.12 -29.23
CA ALA A 13 -50.08 -39.49 -27.82
C ALA A 13 -48.84 -40.21 -27.25
N ALA A 14 -48.19 -41.07 -28.06
CA ALA A 14 -46.99 -41.79 -27.65
C ALA A 14 -45.77 -40.87 -27.47
N VAL A 15 -45.63 -39.84 -28.31
CA VAL A 15 -44.55 -38.86 -28.20
C VAL A 15 -44.72 -37.96 -26.97
N ALA A 16 -45.95 -37.53 -26.67
CA ALA A 16 -46.23 -36.70 -25.49
C ALA A 16 -45.94 -37.42 -24.16
N ALA A 17 -46.29 -38.71 -24.04
CA ALA A 17 -46.02 -39.50 -22.84
C ALA A 17 -44.51 -39.73 -22.60
N ALA A 18 -43.72 -39.91 -23.67
CA ALA A 18 -42.27 -40.09 -23.56
C ALA A 18 -41.54 -38.82 -23.09
N VAL A 19 -42.00 -37.63 -23.51
CA VAL A 19 -41.43 -36.34 -23.07
C VAL A 19 -41.73 -36.07 -21.60
N VAL A 20 -42.94 -36.37 -21.13
CA VAL A 20 -43.32 -36.21 -19.71
C VAL A 20 -42.56 -37.19 -18.82
N ALA A 21 -42.38 -38.44 -19.24
CA ALA A 21 -41.57 -39.42 -18.50
C ALA A 21 -40.09 -39.02 -18.44
N ALA A 22 -39.53 -38.45 -19.51
CA ALA A 22 -38.14 -37.96 -19.51
C ALA A 22 -37.94 -36.75 -18.57
N LEU A 23 -38.95 -35.88 -18.43
CA LEU A 23 -38.89 -34.73 -17.53
C LEU A 23 -39.06 -35.09 -16.05
N LEU A 24 -39.73 -36.21 -15.72
CA LEU A 24 -39.90 -36.68 -14.34
C LEU A 24 -38.71 -37.49 -13.80
N HIS A 25 -37.81 -37.95 -14.68
CA HIS A 25 -36.59 -38.70 -14.29
C HIS A 25 -35.31 -37.89 -14.47
N PHE A 26 -35.41 -36.63 -14.90
CA PHE A 26 -34.27 -35.72 -14.96
C PHE A 26 -33.98 -35.18 -13.55
N ASN A 27 -33.38 -36.03 -12.72
CA ASN A 27 -32.84 -35.66 -11.42
C ASN A 27 -31.40 -35.22 -11.69
N PRO A 28 -31.10 -33.92 -11.89
CA PRO A 28 -29.73 -33.50 -12.12
C PRO A 28 -28.90 -33.98 -10.93
N PRO A 29 -27.72 -34.61 -11.15
CA PRO A 29 -26.87 -34.96 -10.04
C PRO A 29 -26.63 -33.68 -9.25
N PHE A 30 -26.93 -33.71 -7.95
CA PHE A 30 -26.50 -32.67 -7.02
C PHE A 30 -24.97 -32.68 -7.05
N LEU A 31 -24.40 -31.92 -7.98
CA LEU A 31 -22.98 -31.64 -7.98
C LEU A 31 -22.75 -30.79 -6.72
N PRO A 32 -21.98 -31.27 -5.73
CA PRO A 32 -21.65 -30.44 -4.59
C PRO A 32 -20.99 -29.18 -5.15
N LEU A 33 -21.54 -28.01 -4.80
CA LEU A 33 -20.88 -26.74 -5.07
C LEU A 33 -19.47 -26.88 -4.52
N ARG A 34 -18.48 -26.89 -5.42
CA ARG A 34 -17.07 -27.04 -5.04
C ARG A 34 -16.71 -25.78 -4.28
N ARG A 35 -16.82 -25.84 -2.95
CA ARG A 35 -16.57 -24.71 -2.07
C ARG A 35 -15.12 -24.28 -2.29
N ALA A 36 -14.91 -23.01 -2.60
CA ALA A 36 -13.56 -22.47 -2.70
C ALA A 36 -12.83 -22.76 -1.38
N PRO A 37 -11.52 -23.09 -1.42
CA PRO A 37 -10.79 -23.28 -0.18
C PRO A 37 -10.92 -22.00 0.68
N PRO A 38 -11.04 -22.11 2.02
CA PRO A 38 -11.19 -20.95 2.89
C PRO A 38 -10.09 -19.92 2.67
N ALA A 39 -10.42 -18.65 2.92
CA ALA A 39 -9.46 -17.55 2.95
C ALA A 39 -8.89 -17.36 4.38
N ASP A 40 -7.73 -16.72 4.49
CA ASP A 40 -7.12 -16.35 5.77
C ASP A 40 -7.81 -15.10 6.34
N LEU A 41 -8.11 -14.14 5.47
CA LEU A 41 -8.79 -12.89 5.79
C LEU A 41 -9.93 -12.65 4.79
N VAL A 42 -11.09 -12.25 5.30
CA VAL A 42 -12.20 -11.71 4.50
C VAL A 42 -12.54 -10.33 5.04
N ILE A 43 -12.45 -9.32 4.18
CA ILE A 43 -12.87 -7.94 4.47
C ILE A 43 -14.29 -7.76 3.95
N THR A 44 -15.18 -7.23 4.78
CA THR A 44 -16.61 -7.01 4.44
C THR A 44 -17.08 -5.61 4.81
N ASN A 45 -18.24 -5.22 4.28
CA ASN A 45 -18.86 -3.92 4.55
C ASN A 45 -17.88 -2.80 4.21
N ALA A 46 -17.29 -2.88 3.02
CA ALA A 46 -16.28 -1.96 2.53
C ALA A 46 -16.74 -1.26 1.25
N THR A 47 -16.13 -0.12 0.94
CA THR A 47 -16.06 0.40 -0.44
C THR A 47 -14.64 0.17 -0.94
N ILE A 48 -14.44 -0.83 -1.80
CA ILE A 48 -13.09 -1.25 -2.24
C ILE A 48 -12.82 -0.72 -3.64
N HIS A 49 -11.84 0.18 -3.79
CA HIS A 49 -11.34 0.59 -5.09
C HIS A 49 -10.32 -0.43 -5.61
N THR A 50 -10.56 -0.99 -6.78
CA THR A 50 -9.79 -2.14 -7.29
C THR A 50 -8.67 -1.75 -8.27
N SER A 51 -8.73 -0.53 -8.80
CA SER A 51 -7.93 -0.09 -9.96
C SER A 51 -8.14 -0.93 -11.24
N ASP A 52 -9.18 -1.75 -11.29
CA ASP A 52 -9.62 -2.52 -12.46
C ASP A 52 -10.83 -1.82 -13.11
N PRO A 53 -10.72 -1.34 -14.37
CA PRO A 53 -11.83 -0.69 -15.07
C PRO A 53 -13.08 -1.58 -15.24
N SER A 54 -12.93 -2.91 -15.22
CA SER A 54 -14.05 -3.85 -15.37
C SER A 54 -14.82 -4.09 -14.06
N LEU A 55 -14.20 -3.81 -12.92
CA LEU A 55 -14.80 -3.90 -11.59
C LEU A 55 -14.27 -2.76 -10.72
N PRO A 56 -14.63 -1.49 -10.98
CA PRO A 56 -13.97 -0.34 -10.36
C PRO A 56 -14.21 -0.21 -8.85
N SER A 57 -15.28 -0.84 -8.34
CA SER A 57 -15.62 -0.89 -6.92
C SER A 57 -16.14 -2.27 -6.51
N ALA A 58 -15.92 -2.66 -5.26
CA ALA A 58 -16.42 -3.89 -4.65
C ALA A 58 -16.80 -3.69 -3.17
N GLU A 59 -17.56 -4.63 -2.61
CA GLU A 59 -18.10 -4.56 -1.24
C GLU A 59 -17.32 -5.44 -0.24
N ALA A 60 -16.64 -6.47 -0.77
CA ALA A 60 -15.92 -7.47 0.00
C ALA A 60 -14.73 -8.03 -0.78
N MET A 61 -13.74 -8.54 -0.04
CA MET A 61 -12.52 -9.12 -0.58
C MET A 61 -12.04 -10.28 0.30
N ALA A 62 -11.56 -11.35 -0.33
CA ALA A 62 -10.95 -12.51 0.31
C ALA A 62 -9.45 -12.57 -0.02
N VAL A 63 -8.63 -12.79 1.00
CA VAL A 63 -7.17 -12.89 0.91
C VAL A 63 -6.72 -14.24 1.45
N ARG A 64 -5.84 -14.92 0.72
CA ARG A 64 -5.15 -16.13 1.13
C ARG A 64 -3.69 -16.10 0.68
N ASP A 65 -2.76 -16.49 1.53
CA ASP A 65 -1.32 -16.54 1.22
C ASP A 65 -0.80 -15.25 0.57
N ASP A 66 -1.17 -14.09 1.14
CA ASP A 66 -0.85 -12.74 0.63
C ASP A 66 -1.39 -12.42 -0.78
N ARG A 67 -2.37 -13.17 -1.26
CA ARG A 67 -3.04 -12.96 -2.55
C ARG A 67 -4.52 -12.72 -2.40
N ILE A 68 -5.06 -11.80 -3.19
CA ILE A 68 -6.51 -11.63 -3.34
C ILE A 68 -7.05 -12.82 -4.13
N VAL A 69 -7.87 -13.66 -3.50
CA VAL A 69 -8.48 -14.86 -4.10
C VAL A 69 -9.94 -14.66 -4.50
N GLY A 70 -10.53 -13.54 -4.09
CA GLY A 70 -11.85 -13.10 -4.51
C GLY A 70 -12.08 -11.64 -4.17
N ILE A 71 -12.79 -10.92 -5.04
CA ILE A 71 -13.24 -9.54 -4.82
C ILE A 71 -14.60 -9.35 -5.50
N GLY A 72 -15.53 -8.65 -4.85
CA GLY A 72 -16.87 -8.47 -5.40
C GLY A 72 -17.92 -8.10 -4.35
N SER A 73 -19.16 -8.56 -4.55
CA SER A 73 -20.25 -8.35 -3.60
C SER A 73 -20.06 -9.16 -2.33
N HIS A 74 -20.78 -8.80 -1.25
CA HIS A 74 -20.78 -9.61 -0.03
C HIS A 74 -21.13 -11.09 -0.31
N ALA A 75 -22.13 -11.33 -1.16
CA ALA A 75 -22.60 -12.66 -1.50
C ALA A 75 -21.56 -13.51 -2.25
N SER A 76 -20.79 -12.92 -3.18
CA SER A 76 -19.77 -13.67 -3.93
C SER A 76 -18.60 -14.11 -3.06
N ILE A 77 -18.34 -13.38 -1.97
CA ILE A 77 -17.20 -13.61 -1.07
C ILE A 77 -17.55 -14.55 0.09
N GLN A 78 -18.83 -14.72 0.45
CA GLN A 78 -19.24 -15.63 1.54
C GLN A 78 -18.69 -17.06 1.41
N GLY A 79 -18.53 -17.55 0.18
CA GLY A 79 -17.99 -18.90 -0.09
C GLY A 79 -16.56 -19.13 0.43
N PHE A 80 -15.78 -18.06 0.63
CA PHE A 80 -14.40 -18.10 1.15
C PHE A 80 -14.34 -18.13 2.68
N VAL A 81 -15.45 -17.92 3.39
CA VAL A 81 -15.49 -17.99 4.85
C VAL A 81 -15.53 -19.46 5.29
N GLY A 82 -14.52 -19.88 6.04
CA GLY A 82 -14.40 -21.22 6.58
C GLY A 82 -13.70 -21.25 7.94
N ARG A 83 -13.30 -22.46 8.36
CA ARG A 83 -12.58 -22.65 9.63
C ARG A 83 -11.23 -21.92 9.55
N GLY A 84 -10.96 -21.04 10.51
CA GLY A 84 -9.71 -20.27 10.58
C GLY A 84 -9.73 -18.94 9.82
N THR A 85 -10.76 -18.66 9.02
CA THR A 85 -10.91 -17.36 8.34
C THR A 85 -11.17 -16.26 9.36
N ARG A 86 -10.34 -15.21 9.34
CA ARG A 86 -10.63 -13.96 10.04
C ARG A 86 -11.56 -13.11 9.20
N VAL A 87 -12.72 -12.74 9.73
CA VAL A 87 -13.64 -11.80 9.08
C VAL A 87 -13.45 -10.42 9.69
N LEU A 88 -13.21 -9.42 8.86
CA LEU A 88 -13.01 -8.02 9.23
C LEU A 88 -14.11 -7.16 8.60
N ASP A 89 -15.11 -6.79 9.41
CA ASP A 89 -16.08 -5.77 9.05
C ASP A 89 -15.44 -4.38 9.23
N VAL A 90 -15.38 -3.59 8.16
CA VAL A 90 -14.74 -2.26 8.20
C VAL A 90 -15.75 -1.11 8.35
N GLY A 91 -17.04 -1.39 8.56
CA GLY A 91 -18.03 -0.36 8.91
C GLY A 91 -18.32 0.65 7.80
N GLY A 92 -18.30 0.22 6.54
CA GLY A 92 -18.50 1.07 5.36
C GLY A 92 -17.26 1.86 4.93
N LYS A 93 -16.10 1.62 5.56
CA LYS A 93 -14.85 2.32 5.22
C LYS A 93 -14.35 1.97 3.83
N ILE A 94 -13.49 2.85 3.32
CA ILE A 94 -12.86 2.71 2.01
C ILE A 94 -11.59 1.86 2.13
N VAL A 95 -11.43 0.92 1.21
CA VAL A 95 -10.19 0.15 1.00
C VAL A 95 -9.63 0.56 -0.36
N VAL A 96 -8.34 0.90 -0.39
CA VAL A 96 -7.61 1.28 -1.60
C VAL A 96 -6.36 0.42 -1.74
N PRO A 97 -5.78 0.30 -2.95
CA PRO A 97 -4.46 -0.30 -3.11
C PRO A 97 -3.44 0.44 -2.24
N GLY A 98 -2.49 -0.31 -1.67
CA GLY A 98 -1.38 0.31 -0.96
C GLY A 98 -0.60 1.24 -1.89
N PHE A 99 -0.14 2.38 -1.35
CA PHE A 99 0.69 3.29 -2.13
C PHE A 99 2.03 2.65 -2.47
N ILE A 100 2.45 2.82 -3.72
CA ILE A 100 3.76 2.38 -4.21
C ILE A 100 4.56 3.64 -4.50
N ASP A 101 5.62 3.85 -3.74
CA ASP A 101 6.64 4.85 -4.05
C ASP A 101 7.67 4.21 -4.99
N SER A 102 7.72 4.69 -6.23
CA SER A 102 8.63 4.16 -7.25
C SER A 102 10.05 4.67 -7.11
N HIS A 103 10.27 5.73 -6.33
CA HIS A 103 11.59 6.32 -6.16
C HIS A 103 11.70 7.13 -4.87
N VAL A 104 12.23 6.47 -3.84
CA VAL A 104 12.58 7.10 -2.57
C VAL A 104 14.02 6.74 -2.18
N HIS A 105 14.74 7.71 -1.67
CA HIS A 105 16.03 7.48 -1.04
C HIS A 105 15.84 7.19 0.46
N LEU A 106 15.49 5.95 0.80
CA LEU A 106 15.15 5.55 2.18
C LEU A 106 16.23 5.95 3.19
N ILE A 107 17.50 5.70 2.88
CA ILE A 107 18.64 5.98 3.77
C ILE A 107 18.87 7.49 3.98
N SER A 108 18.61 8.33 2.97
CA SER A 108 18.72 9.79 3.14
C SER A 108 17.46 10.42 3.75
N GLY A 109 16.32 9.75 3.65
CA GLY A 109 15.05 10.15 4.28
C GLY A 109 15.14 10.08 5.80
N ASP A 110 15.66 8.97 6.34
CA ASP A 110 15.90 8.79 7.78
C ASP A 110 16.99 9.75 8.30
N GLY A 111 18.02 9.97 7.47
CA GLY A 111 19.08 10.93 7.76
C GLY A 111 18.55 12.37 7.91
N ALA A 112 17.44 12.74 7.26
CA ALA A 112 16.85 14.07 7.45
C ALA A 112 16.21 14.24 8.84
N THR A 113 15.74 13.15 9.47
CA THR A 113 15.20 13.18 10.85
C THR A 113 16.30 13.11 11.91
N ALA A 114 17.44 12.48 11.60
CA ALA A 114 18.62 12.41 12.47
C ALA A 114 19.58 13.62 12.35
N ARG A 115 19.27 14.59 11.46
CA ARG A 115 20.09 15.78 11.22
C ARG A 115 19.66 16.95 12.09
N VAL A 116 20.61 17.82 12.41
CA VAL A 116 20.32 19.14 12.96
C VAL A 116 19.44 19.89 11.96
N ALA A 117 18.22 20.20 12.38
CA ALA A 117 17.26 20.93 11.56
C ALA A 117 17.67 22.41 11.49
N LEU A 118 18.23 22.82 10.35
CA LEU A 118 18.72 24.20 10.17
C LEU A 118 17.77 25.07 9.33
N ARG A 119 16.63 24.51 8.89
CA ARG A 119 15.64 25.18 8.04
C ARG A 119 15.01 26.45 8.63
N SER A 120 14.81 26.47 9.94
CA SER A 120 14.24 27.61 10.64
C SER A 120 15.28 28.62 11.11
N VAL A 121 16.58 28.36 10.91
CA VAL A 121 17.65 29.25 11.37
C VAL A 121 17.63 30.55 10.55
N ARG A 122 17.74 31.69 11.22
CA ARG A 122 17.66 33.04 10.63
C ARG A 122 18.85 33.93 10.97
N SER A 123 19.87 33.40 11.64
CA SER A 123 21.10 34.13 11.92
C SER A 123 22.28 33.20 12.18
N ARG A 124 23.50 33.75 12.04
CA ARG A 124 24.74 33.09 12.45
C ARG A 124 24.68 32.58 13.89
N ASP A 125 24.22 33.40 14.83
CA ASP A 125 24.19 33.03 16.24
C ASP A 125 23.22 31.86 16.49
N GLU A 126 22.08 31.83 15.79
CA GLU A 126 21.15 30.71 15.87
C GLU A 126 21.71 29.43 15.24
N PHE A 127 22.46 29.55 14.15
CA PHE A 127 23.19 28.43 13.55
C PHE A 127 24.17 27.81 14.55
N ILE A 128 25.02 28.65 15.17
CA ILE A 128 26.00 28.21 16.15
C ILE A 128 25.31 27.58 17.37
N ARG A 129 24.20 28.16 17.85
CA ARG A 129 23.40 27.59 18.95
C ARG A 129 22.88 26.19 18.61
N LYS A 130 22.35 25.99 17.40
CA LYS A 130 21.83 24.68 16.96
C LYS A 130 22.92 23.62 16.88
N VAL A 131 24.11 23.97 16.39
CA VAL A 131 25.26 23.07 16.40
C VAL A 131 25.70 22.74 17.84
N LYS A 132 25.75 23.73 18.74
CA LYS A 132 26.04 23.50 20.17
C LYS A 132 25.03 22.58 20.85
N GLU A 133 23.75 22.72 20.52
CA GLU A 133 22.70 21.83 21.03
C GLU A 133 22.94 20.38 20.60
N ALA A 134 23.28 20.15 19.33
CA ALA A 134 23.54 18.82 18.79
C ALA A 134 24.76 18.13 19.41
N LEU A 135 25.79 18.90 19.80
CA LEU A 135 27.00 18.36 20.43
C LEU A 135 26.75 17.78 21.84
N LYS A 136 25.67 18.18 22.52
CA LYS A 136 25.38 17.70 23.89
C LYS A 136 25.15 16.19 23.94
N ASP A 137 24.59 15.65 22.87
CA ASP A 137 24.24 14.24 22.76
C ASP A 137 25.28 13.44 21.93
N ALA A 138 26.32 14.11 21.43
CA ALA A 138 27.34 13.52 20.56
C ALA A 138 28.56 13.02 21.36
N GLN A 139 29.08 11.86 20.98
CA GLN A 139 30.35 11.34 21.47
C GLN A 139 31.50 11.93 20.64
N LYS A 140 32.72 11.91 21.20
CA LYS A 140 33.92 12.35 20.47
C LYS A 140 34.08 11.54 19.18
N GLY A 141 34.24 12.22 18.05
CA GLY A 141 34.39 11.62 16.72
C GLY A 141 33.09 11.44 15.94
N ASP A 142 31.93 11.63 16.59
CA ASP A 142 30.64 11.59 15.89
C ASP A 142 30.52 12.74 14.90
N TRP A 143 29.90 12.45 13.76
CA TRP A 143 29.56 13.43 12.75
C TRP A 143 28.30 14.20 13.14
N ILE A 144 28.42 15.53 13.24
CA ILE A 144 27.25 16.40 13.36
C ILE A 144 26.76 16.71 11.96
N LEU A 145 25.70 16.01 11.55
CA LEU A 145 25.07 16.23 10.26
C LEU A 145 23.93 17.23 10.43
N GLY A 146 23.92 18.30 9.63
CA GLY A 146 22.86 19.30 9.60
C GLY A 146 22.36 19.55 8.18
N GLY A 147 21.13 20.02 8.04
CA GLY A 147 20.55 20.23 6.73
C GLY A 147 19.44 21.28 6.66
N GLY A 148 19.24 21.80 5.44
CA GLY A 148 18.14 22.69 5.10
C GLY A 148 18.38 24.15 5.48
N TRP A 149 19.61 24.57 5.78
CA TRP A 149 19.88 25.99 6.00
C TRP A 149 19.74 26.78 4.69
N ASN A 150 19.44 28.07 4.82
CA ASN A 150 19.35 29.00 3.70
C ASN A 150 20.06 30.31 4.09
N ASN A 151 21.04 30.76 3.33
CA ASN A 151 21.77 32.00 3.61
C ASN A 151 20.99 33.27 3.23
N ASP A 152 20.02 33.16 2.31
CA ASP A 152 19.20 34.30 1.88
C ASP A 152 18.40 34.91 3.05
N VAL A 153 18.07 34.09 4.05
CA VAL A 153 17.28 34.53 5.21
C VAL A 153 18.08 35.26 6.28
N TRP A 154 19.41 35.34 6.16
CA TRP A 154 20.28 36.02 7.14
C TRP A 154 21.34 36.93 6.53
N GLY A 155 21.13 37.39 5.29
CA GLY A 155 21.99 38.38 4.64
C GLY A 155 22.91 37.84 3.56
N GLY A 156 22.76 36.57 3.16
CA GLY A 156 23.46 35.98 2.01
C GLY A 156 24.81 35.36 2.34
N ASP A 157 25.37 35.60 3.52
CA ASP A 157 26.63 34.98 3.94
C ASP A 157 26.50 33.47 4.08
N LEU A 158 27.39 32.73 3.41
CA LEU A 158 27.50 31.28 3.54
C LEU A 158 28.09 30.92 4.92
N PRO A 159 27.60 29.86 5.59
CA PRO A 159 28.28 29.32 6.76
C PRO A 159 29.72 28.94 6.44
N VAL A 160 30.65 29.36 7.30
CA VAL A 160 32.09 29.04 7.19
C VAL A 160 32.59 28.34 8.44
N ALA A 161 33.63 27.52 8.30
CA ALA A 161 34.23 26.68 9.35
C ALA A 161 34.43 27.43 10.67
N CYS A 162 35.01 28.63 10.58
CA CYS A 162 35.39 29.44 11.74
C CYS A 162 34.21 29.88 12.61
N TRP A 163 32.96 29.70 12.18
CA TRP A 163 31.80 29.91 13.03
C TRP A 163 31.67 28.82 14.11
N ILE A 164 32.19 27.62 13.84
CA ILE A 164 31.98 26.42 14.63
C ILE A 164 33.25 25.67 15.04
N ASP A 165 34.41 25.95 14.42
CA ASP A 165 35.67 25.24 14.72
C ASP A 165 36.01 25.22 16.22
N ASP A 166 35.84 26.36 16.91
CA ASP A 166 36.11 26.48 18.35
C ASP A 166 35.21 25.58 19.21
N ILE A 167 34.02 25.25 18.72
CA ILE A 167 33.01 24.47 19.46
C ILE A 167 32.98 23.01 19.02
N THR A 168 33.55 22.69 17.85
CA THR A 168 33.59 21.32 17.29
C THR A 168 35.01 20.78 17.10
N PRO A 169 35.96 20.94 18.05
CA PRO A 169 37.36 20.55 17.84
C PRO A 169 37.56 19.03 17.69
N ASN A 170 36.57 18.23 18.12
CA ASN A 170 36.64 16.77 18.17
C ASN A 170 35.53 16.09 17.36
N ASN A 171 34.69 16.85 16.66
CA ASN A 171 33.50 16.36 15.99
C ASN A 171 33.36 17.01 14.61
N PRO A 172 33.53 16.28 13.50
CA PRO A 172 33.34 16.86 12.18
C PRO A 172 31.89 17.30 11.98
N VAL A 173 31.69 18.42 11.29
CA VAL A 173 30.36 18.97 10.98
C VAL A 173 30.17 19.02 9.47
N GLN A 174 29.03 18.51 9.01
CA GLN A 174 28.61 18.61 7.63
C GLN A 174 27.24 19.28 7.55
N GLY A 175 27.15 20.36 6.78
CA GLY A 175 25.90 21.07 6.53
C GLY A 175 25.51 20.99 5.06
N ILE A 176 24.27 20.59 4.77
CA ILE A 176 23.69 20.68 3.41
C ILE A 176 22.69 21.84 3.33
N THR A 177 22.80 22.66 2.29
CA THR A 177 21.85 23.76 2.01
C THR A 177 20.46 23.22 1.64
N GLU A 178 19.42 24.05 1.79
CA GLU A 178 18.05 23.77 1.30
C GLU A 178 17.95 23.79 -0.24
N SER A 179 18.91 24.42 -0.92
CA SER A 179 18.91 24.52 -2.38
C SER A 179 19.25 23.18 -3.04
N LEU A 180 18.37 22.71 -3.94
CA LEU A 180 18.62 21.57 -4.84
C LEU A 180 19.61 21.92 -5.98
N ALA A 181 20.17 23.13 -5.98
CA ALA A 181 21.34 23.44 -6.79
C ALA A 181 22.54 22.67 -6.22
N VAL A 182 22.80 21.54 -6.86
CA VAL A 182 23.95 20.65 -6.65
C VAL A 182 25.24 21.48 -6.56
N THR A 183 25.77 21.73 -5.35
CA THR A 183 27.21 21.67 -4.96
C THR A 183 27.56 22.33 -3.61
N ASP A 184 26.68 23.09 -2.95
CA ASP A 184 27.07 23.87 -1.74
C ASP A 184 27.03 23.08 -0.41
N GLY A 185 27.60 21.87 -0.41
CA GLY A 185 27.87 21.11 0.80
C GLY A 185 29.23 21.47 1.37
N TRP A 186 29.29 21.86 2.64
CA TRP A 186 30.57 22.04 3.35
C TRP A 186 30.81 20.87 4.31
N SER A 187 32.05 20.38 4.33
CA SER A 187 32.54 19.34 5.24
C SER A 187 33.88 19.79 5.81
N TYR A 188 34.00 19.80 7.14
CA TYR A 188 35.26 20.09 7.83
C TYR A 188 35.68 18.87 8.63
N GLY A 189 36.88 18.35 8.33
CA GLY A 189 37.52 17.27 9.08
C GLY A 189 38.75 17.81 9.79
N THR A 190 38.88 17.54 11.09
CA THR A 190 40.13 17.76 11.81
C THR A 190 41.08 16.60 11.51
N GLY A 191 42.28 16.94 11.03
CA GLY A 191 43.41 16.02 10.96
C GLY A 191 44.13 15.91 12.29
#